data_AF-A0A3D1RN19-F1
#
_entry.id   AF-A0A3D1RN19-F1
#
_cell.length_a   1.000
_cell.length_b   1.000
_cell.length_c   1.000
_cell.angle_alpha   90.00
_cell.angle_beta   90.00
_cell.angle_gamma   90.00
#
_symmetry.space_group_name_H-M   'P 1'
#
loop_
_entity.id
_entity.type
_entity.pdbx_description
1 polymer ?
#
loop_
_entity_poly.entity_id
_entity_poly.type
_entity_poly.pdbx_seq_one_letter_code
_entity_poly.pdbx_strand_id
1 'polypeptide(L)' 'GDWIEAVGWYTKMGNTSRLCEFEGYKYAEAVPGSDSAVNWCDPPKLVAKASGWVVVPKKNSRGK' A
#
# COMPACT_ATOMS: atom_id res chain seq x y z
N GLY A 1 5.51 -17.64 -2.79
CA GLY A 1 4.95 -16.45 -3.45
C GLY A 1 5.71 -15.21 -3.01
N ASP A 2 5.32 -14.03 -3.48
CA ASP A 2 6.00 -12.78 -3.12
C ASP A 2 5.42 -12.19 -1.82
N TRP A 3 6.30 -11.64 -0.98
CA TRP A 3 5.88 -10.81 0.15
C TRP A 3 5.81 -9.35 -0.28
N ILE A 4 4.58 -8.82 -0.33
CA ILE A 4 4.29 -7.42 -0.65
C ILE A 4 3.76 -6.71 0.60
N GLU A 5 4.30 -5.53 0.87
CA GLU A 5 3.77 -4.56 1.82
C GLU A 5 3.08 -3.43 1.04
N ALA A 6 1.85 -3.10 1.42
CA ALA A 6 1.14 -1.93 0.91
C ALA A 6 1.09 -0.88 2.01
N VAL A 7 1.72 0.28 1.76
CA VAL A 7 1.70 1.43 2.65
C VAL A 7 0.85 2.53 2.05
N GLY A 8 0.20 3.33 2.89
CA GLY A 8 -0.55 4.49 2.42
C GLY A 8 -0.69 5.54 3.49
N TRP A 9 -0.78 6.80 3.07
CA TRP A 9 -0.88 7.95 3.95
C TRP A 9 -1.76 9.04 3.33
N TYR A 10 -2.39 9.85 4.19
CA TYR A 10 -3.16 11.00 3.74
C TYR A 10 -2.22 12.12 3.31
N THR A 11 -2.46 12.68 2.12
CA THR A 11 -1.74 13.87 1.64
C THR A 11 -2.61 15.13 1.68
N LYS A 12 -3.94 14.98 1.63
CA LYS A 12 -4.88 16.09 1.78
C LYS A 12 -6.15 15.64 2.50
N MET A 13 -6.58 16.44 3.48
CA MET A 13 -7.84 16.25 4.21
C MET A 13 -8.87 17.29 3.75
N GLY A 14 -10.02 16.84 3.26
CA GLY A 14 -11.20 17.65 2.99
C GLY A 14 -12.31 17.40 4.02
N ASN A 15 -13.49 17.98 3.82
CA ASN A 15 -14.64 17.83 4.73
C ASN A 15 -15.20 16.39 4.73
N THR A 16 -15.33 15.77 3.55
CA THR A 16 -15.81 14.38 3.39
C THR A 16 -14.84 13.50 2.62
N SER A 17 -13.81 14.07 2.00
CA SER A 17 -12.85 13.36 1.16
C SER A 17 -11.43 13.43 1.73
N ARG A 18 -10.65 12.38 1.49
CA ARG A 18 -9.22 12.27 1.83
C ARG A 18 -8.47 11.89 0.57
N LEU A 19 -7.46 12.67 0.19
CA LEU A 19 -6.51 12.24 -0.81
C LEU A 19 -5.48 11.36 -0.11
N CYS A 20 -5.30 10.15 -0.62
CA CYS A 20 -4.34 9.18 -0.14
C CYS A 20 -3.32 8.91 -1.24
N GLU A 21 -2.05 8.81 -0.85
CA GLU A 21 -1.02 8.18 -1.66
C GLU A 21 -0.76 6.77 -1.13
N PHE A 22 -0.42 5.87 -2.03
CA PHE A 22 -0.15 4.46 -1.74
C PHE A 22 1.10 4.00 -2.49
N GLU A 23 1.88 3.17 -1.83
CA GLU A 23 3.03 2.48 -2.40
C GLU A 23 2.97 0.99 -2.07
N GLY A 24 3.36 0.16 -3.03
CA GLY A 24 3.54 -1.28 -2.85
C GLY A 24 5.02 -1.63 -2.90
N TYR A 25 5.54 -2.29 -1.87
CA TYR A 25 6.93 -2.72 -1.75
C TYR A 25 7.02 -4.24 -1.70
N LYS A 26 7.90 -4.82 -2.52
CA LYS A 26 8.27 -6.24 -2.44
C LYS A 26 9.49 -6.41 -1.55
N TYR A 27 9.33 -7.19 -0.48
CA TYR A 27 10.40 -7.54 0.46
C TYR A 27 11.02 -8.91 0.15
N ALA A 28 10.27 -9.80 -0.49
CA ALA A 28 10.75 -11.13 -0.82
C ALA A 28 10.07 -11.66 -2.09
N GLU A 29 10.81 -12.38 -2.93
CA GLU A 29 10.30 -13.00 -4.15
C GLU A 29 10.52 -14.52 -4.15
N ALA A 30 9.51 -15.26 -4.62
CA ALA A 30 9.62 -16.71 -4.70
C ALA A 30 10.71 -17.12 -5.69
N VAL A 31 11.50 -18.14 -5.35
CA VAL A 31 12.48 -18.69 -6.29
C VAL A 31 11.76 -19.59 -7.29
N PRO A 32 11.85 -19.31 -8.61
CA PRO A 32 11.24 -20.16 -9.62
C PRO A 32 11.73 -21.61 -9.50
N GLY A 33 10.81 -22.56 -9.46
CA GLY A 33 11.13 -24.00 -9.34
C GLY A 33 11.43 -24.47 -7.92
N SER A 34 11.24 -23.64 -6.89
CA SER A 34 11.28 -24.07 -5.50
C SER A 34 9.94 -23.84 -4.81
N ASP A 35 9.51 -24.82 -4.02
CA ASP A 35 8.25 -24.74 -3.26
C ASP A 35 8.37 -23.86 -2.00
N SER A 36 9.60 -23.66 -1.49
CA SER A 36 9.82 -23.01 -0.19
C SER A 36 10.97 -22.00 -0.16
N ALA A 37 11.82 -21.93 -1.20
CA ALA A 37 12.91 -20.94 -1.24
C ALA A 37 12.42 -19.55 -1.64
N VAL A 38 13.08 -18.54 -1.08
CA VAL A 38 12.76 -17.12 -1.27
C VAL A 38 14.05 -16.30 -1.41
N ASN A 39 14.02 -15.29 -2.28
CA ASN A 39 15.05 -14.28 -2.38
C ASN A 39 14.60 -13.01 -1.66
N TRP A 40 15.42 -12.52 -0.73
CA TRP A 40 15.18 -11.26 -0.05
C TRP A 40 15.49 -10.08 -0.95
N CYS A 41 14.61 -9.06 -0.92
CA CYS A 41 14.81 -7.78 -1.58
C CYS A 41 15.23 -6.75 -0.52
N ASP A 42 16.53 -6.58 -0.33
CA ASP A 42 17.10 -5.55 0.54
C ASP A 42 18.04 -4.65 -0.28
N PRO A 43 17.64 -3.39 -0.60
CA PRO A 43 16.43 -2.73 -0.12
C PRO A 43 15.13 -3.25 -0.80
N PRO A 44 13.95 -3.05 -0.18
CA PRO A 44 12.67 -3.44 -0.75
C PRO A 44 12.42 -2.81 -2.12
N LYS A 45 11.90 -3.60 -3.07
CA LYS A 45 11.62 -3.14 -4.44
C LYS A 45 10.25 -2.47 -4.50
N LEU A 46 10.19 -1.20 -4.90
CA LEU A 46 8.93 -0.51 -5.17
C LEU A 46 8.28 -1.09 -6.45
N VAL A 47 7.06 -1.62 -6.34
CA VAL A 47 6.35 -2.30 -7.45
C VAL A 47 5.10 -1.58 -7.92
N ALA A 48 4.52 -0.69 -7.10
CA ALA A 48 3.33 0.05 -7.45
C ALA A 48 3.29 1.41 -6.74
N LYS A 49 2.72 2.41 -7.43
CA LYS A 49 2.30 3.69 -6.86
C LYS A 49 0.87 3.98 -7.27
N ALA A 50 0.08 4.52 -6.36
CA ALA A 50 -1.28 4.94 -6.65
C ALA A 50 -1.67 6.16 -5.82
N SER A 51 -2.56 6.98 -6.37
CA SER A 51 -3.21 8.08 -5.66
C SER A 51 -4.71 7.88 -5.76
N GLY A 52 -5.45 8.18 -4.70
CA GLY A 52 -6.88 7.94 -4.66
C GLY A 52 -7.63 8.82 -3.67
N TRP A 53 -8.87 9.15 -4.01
CA TRP A 53 -9.81 9.80 -3.10
C TRP A 53 -10.60 8.76 -2.33
N VAL A 54 -10.51 8.81 -1.00
CA VAL A 54 -11.34 8.02 -0.09
C VAL A 54 -12.39 8.94 0.53
N VAL A 55 -13.66 8.55 0.43
CA VAL A 55 -14.79 9.39 0.87
C VAL A 55 -15.47 8.76 2.09
N VAL A 56 -15.62 9.56 3.15
CA VAL A 56 -16.44 9.22 4.31
C VAL A 56 -17.64 10.19 4.31
N PRO A 57 -18.88 9.70 4.08
CA PRO A 57 -20.06 10.54 4.15
C PRO A 57 -20.15 11.25 5.51
N LYS A 58 -20.53 12.54 5.51
CA LYS A 58 -20.51 13.38 6.73
C LYS A 58 -21.29 12.78 7.90
N LYS A 59 -22.44 12.17 7.62
CA LYS A 59 -23.27 11.48 8.62
C LYS A 59 -22.59 10.27 9.29
N ASN A 60 -21.57 9.70 8.65
CA ASN A 60 -20.82 8.54 9.14
C ASN A 60 -19.46 8.94 9.76
N SER A 61 -19.07 10.23 9.70
CA SER A 61 -17.82 10.69 10.29
C SER A 61 -17.95 10.78 11.81
N ARG A 62 -17.07 10.10 12.53
CA ARG A 62 -17.06 10.03 14.01
C ARG A 62 -15.83 10.68 14.65
N GLY A 63 -14.98 11.30 13.84
CA GLY A 63 -13.79 12.04 14.25
C GLY A 63 -13.64 13.31 13.40
N LYS A 64 -12.71 14.18 13.83
CA LYS A 64 -12.30 15.37 13.06
C LYS A 64 -11.43 14.99 11.88
#